data_AF-A0A917UJP8-F1
#
_entry.id   AF-A0A917UJP8-F1
#
_cell.length_a   1.000
_cell.length_b   1.000
_cell.length_c   1.000
_cell.angle_alpha   90.00
_cell.angle_beta   90.00
_cell.angle_gamma   90.00
#
_symmetry.space_group_name_H-M   'P 1'
#
loop_
_entity.id
_entity.type
_entity.pdbx_description
1 polymer ?
#
loop_
_entity_poly.entity_id
_entity_poly.type
_entity_poly.pdbx_seq_one_letter_code
_entity_poly.pdbx_strand_id
1 'polypeptide(L)'
;MQLVDLAAEFGLDVLVDGIQGHLSSFDFYPEWTRSWHHRNVFTDPEAVAAQATLLRTLGRALTGRSNLIGLQLGNELNNLVEHNPVTVAEVDHYLDTLLAAAREGLGDGVGLVTHSAYDAAWYGDDHPFTPEASARKGDLTTVHPWVFSGDCARRYGPRSPQVRHLAEYGTELAEAYAVGPARPVWVQETGAPEPHVPAADAPDFARATLLNAADCAQLWGVTWWCSHDVDRALADFPELEYTLGLFDSAGRPKPIAHALAETVAQLRGRRTVPVRETALVLDCTPATRAVSGPGGAFFEAWTSLRATGVRPAIVLAERAGDEGHLAARGIRELIRPSAGSPSTPPPPHGG
;
A
#
# COMPACT_ATOMS: atom_id res chain seq x y z
N MET A 1 7.35 -10.67 -21.93
CA MET A 1 6.09 -11.42 -21.74
C MET A 1 6.30 -12.86 -21.29
N GLN A 2 7.41 -13.51 -21.67
CA GLN A 2 7.75 -14.89 -21.27
C GLN A 2 7.59 -15.18 -19.77
N LEU A 3 7.91 -14.22 -18.88
CA LEU A 3 7.72 -14.40 -17.43
C LEU A 3 6.23 -14.61 -17.04
N VAL A 4 5.31 -13.93 -17.73
CA VAL A 4 3.86 -14.09 -17.51
C VAL A 4 3.41 -15.48 -17.99
N ASP A 5 3.93 -15.92 -19.13
CA ASP A 5 3.64 -17.24 -19.69
C ASP A 5 4.15 -18.36 -18.77
N LEU A 6 5.37 -18.20 -18.22
CA LEU A 6 5.94 -19.13 -17.23
C LEU A 6 5.11 -19.18 -15.95
N ALA A 7 4.64 -18.05 -15.43
CA ALA A 7 3.78 -18.03 -14.25
C ALA A 7 2.48 -18.82 -14.47
N ALA A 8 1.93 -18.81 -15.69
CA ALA A 8 0.74 -19.58 -16.05
C ALA A 8 0.97 -21.09 -15.92
N GLU A 9 2.16 -21.59 -16.25
CA GLU A 9 2.52 -23.02 -16.11
C GLU A 9 2.43 -23.51 -14.66
N PHE A 10 2.52 -22.58 -13.69
CA PHE A 10 2.38 -22.85 -12.25
C PHE A 10 1.03 -22.39 -11.68
N GLY A 11 0.08 -22.01 -12.52
CA GLY A 11 -1.25 -21.56 -12.10
C GLY A 11 -1.23 -20.25 -11.32
N LEU A 12 -0.27 -19.38 -11.59
CA LEU A 12 -0.16 -18.06 -10.96
C LEU A 12 -0.75 -16.99 -11.87
N ASP A 13 -1.70 -16.25 -11.31
CA ASP A 13 -2.15 -14.98 -11.86
C ASP A 13 -1.06 -13.91 -11.72
N VAL A 14 -1.01 -12.99 -12.69
CA VAL A 14 0.03 -11.97 -12.80
C VAL A 14 -0.59 -10.60 -13.00
N LEU A 15 -0.10 -9.65 -12.21
CA LEU A 15 -0.21 -8.23 -12.47
C LEU A 15 1.18 -7.68 -12.75
N VAL A 16 1.29 -6.73 -13.69
CA VAL A 16 2.57 -6.15 -14.10
C VAL A 16 2.63 -4.68 -13.69
N ASP A 17 3.71 -4.25 -13.05
CA ASP A 17 4.04 -2.83 -12.89
C ASP A 17 4.69 -2.30 -14.17
N GLY A 18 4.09 -1.27 -14.77
CA GLY A 18 4.52 -0.75 -16.07
C GLY A 18 5.77 0.12 -16.03
N ILE A 19 5.86 1.00 -15.04
CA ILE A 19 6.96 1.96 -14.88
C ILE A 19 7.63 1.66 -13.55
N GLN A 20 8.75 0.94 -13.61
CA GLN A 20 9.58 0.74 -12.42
C GLN A 20 10.52 1.93 -12.29
N GLY A 21 10.00 3.03 -11.75
CA GLY A 21 10.78 4.24 -11.49
C GLY A 21 11.60 4.14 -10.21
N HIS A 22 11.06 3.46 -9.19
CA HIS A 22 11.67 3.30 -7.88
C HIS A 22 11.50 1.87 -7.34
N LEU A 23 12.59 1.18 -7.02
CA LEU A 23 12.56 -0.16 -6.44
C LEU A 23 13.65 -0.33 -5.39
N SER A 24 13.26 -0.70 -4.16
CA SER A 24 14.18 -1.05 -3.06
C SER A 24 15.32 -0.03 -2.91
N SER A 25 14.98 1.26 -2.79
CA SER A 25 15.87 2.43 -2.70
C SER A 25 16.57 2.93 -3.98
N PHE A 26 16.45 2.21 -5.10
CA PHE A 26 17.07 2.61 -6.36
C PHE A 26 16.06 3.28 -7.30
N ASP A 27 16.49 4.38 -7.90
CA ASP A 27 15.74 5.06 -8.97
C ASP A 27 16.24 4.65 -10.37
N PHE A 28 15.32 4.12 -11.19
CA PHE A 28 15.60 3.64 -12.54
C PHE A 28 15.03 4.59 -13.59
N TYR A 29 15.75 5.69 -13.83
CA TYR A 29 15.41 6.63 -14.90
C TYR A 29 16.08 6.26 -16.22
N PRO A 30 15.40 6.47 -17.36
CA PRO A 30 16.06 6.44 -18.65
C PRO A 30 16.95 7.67 -18.86
N GLU A 31 18.02 7.54 -19.67
CA GLU A 31 18.97 8.64 -19.91
C GLU A 31 18.32 9.93 -20.45
N TRP A 32 17.21 9.82 -21.17
CA TRP A 32 16.50 10.96 -21.76
C TRP A 32 15.70 11.81 -20.76
N THR A 33 15.68 11.44 -19.47
CA THR A 33 15.07 12.24 -18.38
C THR A 33 16.08 12.72 -17.33
N ARG A 34 17.37 12.41 -17.49
CA ARG A 34 18.41 12.69 -16.49
C ARG A 34 19.45 13.68 -16.98
N SER A 35 20.17 14.30 -16.04
CA SER A 35 21.36 15.12 -16.29
C SER A 35 21.10 16.26 -17.30
N TRP A 36 21.79 16.29 -18.44
CA TRP A 36 21.59 17.28 -19.51
C TRP A 36 20.19 17.22 -20.16
N HIS A 37 19.51 16.09 -20.01
CA HIS A 37 18.15 15.85 -20.49
C HIS A 37 17.12 15.87 -19.36
N HIS A 38 17.44 16.52 -18.23
CA HIS A 38 16.54 16.56 -17.09
C HIS A 38 15.14 17.03 -17.50
N ARG A 39 14.14 16.17 -17.24
CA ARG A 39 12.72 16.42 -17.49
C ARG A 39 11.96 15.97 -16.25
N ASN A 40 11.02 16.80 -15.79
CA ASN A 40 10.15 16.41 -14.70
C ASN A 40 9.21 15.30 -15.20
N VAL A 41 9.29 14.10 -14.60
CA VAL A 41 8.55 12.92 -15.09
C VAL A 41 7.03 13.04 -14.92
N PHE A 42 6.55 13.94 -14.07
CA PHE A 42 5.12 14.15 -13.85
C PHE A 42 4.53 15.24 -14.74
N THR A 43 5.34 16.23 -15.15
CA THR A 43 4.83 17.46 -15.79
C THR A 43 5.38 17.76 -17.17
N ASP A 44 6.54 17.21 -17.57
CA ASP A 44 7.06 17.38 -18.92
C ASP A 44 6.15 16.64 -19.93
N PRO A 45 5.51 17.34 -20.89
CA PRO A 45 4.49 16.73 -21.74
C PRO A 45 5.01 15.56 -22.58
N GLU A 46 6.27 15.64 -23.04
CA GLU A 46 6.92 14.57 -23.80
C GLU A 46 7.25 13.38 -22.89
N ALA A 47 7.70 13.60 -21.65
CA ALA A 47 7.94 12.52 -20.69
C ALA A 47 6.65 11.78 -20.31
N VAL A 48 5.55 12.51 -20.07
CA VAL A 48 4.24 11.91 -19.77
C VAL A 48 3.71 11.14 -20.99
N ALA A 49 3.83 11.71 -22.20
CA ALA A 49 3.44 11.03 -23.44
C ALA A 49 4.25 9.75 -23.72
N ALA A 50 5.54 9.74 -23.39
CA ALA A 50 6.40 8.56 -23.50
C ALA A 50 5.96 7.46 -22.51
N GLN A 51 5.68 7.80 -21.26
CA GLN A 51 5.15 6.88 -20.25
C GLN A 51 3.79 6.29 -20.66
N ALA A 52 2.87 7.13 -21.14
CA ALA A 52 1.59 6.68 -21.68
C ALA A 52 1.78 5.71 -22.86
N THR A 53 2.74 5.99 -23.74
CA THR A 53 3.07 5.11 -24.88
C THR A 53 3.62 3.76 -24.42
N LEU A 54 4.47 3.75 -23.39
CA LEU A 54 4.97 2.53 -22.77
C LEU A 54 3.80 1.69 -22.22
N LEU A 55 2.91 2.29 -21.43
CA LEU A 55 1.77 1.59 -20.83
C LEU A 55 0.80 1.02 -21.87
N ARG A 56 0.46 1.79 -22.92
CA ARG A 56 -0.34 1.27 -24.04
C ARG A 56 0.33 0.06 -24.71
N THR A 57 1.63 0.17 -24.95
CA THR A 57 2.40 -0.87 -25.64
C THR A 57 2.50 -2.12 -24.79
N LEU A 58 2.75 -1.96 -23.50
CA LEU A 58 2.80 -3.05 -22.53
C LEU A 58 1.43 -3.74 -22.38
N GLY A 59 0.36 -2.97 -22.23
CA GLY A 59 -1.01 -3.51 -22.17
C GLY A 59 -1.35 -4.35 -23.41
N ARG A 60 -1.07 -3.84 -24.62
CA ARG A 60 -1.28 -4.58 -25.88
C ARG A 60 -0.41 -5.82 -25.99
N ALA A 61 0.81 -5.78 -25.45
CA ALA A 61 1.70 -6.93 -25.46
C ALA A 61 1.25 -8.01 -24.48
N LEU A 62 0.62 -7.64 -23.36
CA LEU A 62 0.16 -8.52 -22.30
C LEU A 62 -1.20 -9.17 -22.59
N THR A 63 -2.11 -8.43 -23.23
CA THR A 63 -3.51 -8.86 -23.48
C THR A 63 -3.58 -10.21 -24.22
N GLY A 64 -4.63 -10.99 -23.93
CA GLY A 64 -4.83 -12.35 -24.45
C GLY A 64 -4.22 -13.47 -23.60
N ARG A 65 -3.47 -13.16 -22.55
CA ARG A 65 -3.01 -14.14 -21.55
C ARG A 65 -4.07 -14.39 -20.50
N SER A 66 -4.41 -15.66 -20.27
CA SER A 66 -5.51 -16.04 -19.37
C SER A 66 -5.21 -15.81 -17.89
N ASN A 67 -3.93 -15.76 -17.51
CA ASN A 67 -3.49 -15.51 -16.13
C ASN A 67 -3.13 -14.04 -15.89
N LEU A 68 -3.36 -13.14 -16.84
CA LEU A 68 -3.16 -11.71 -16.63
C LEU A 68 -4.37 -11.15 -15.87
N ILE A 69 -4.14 -10.62 -14.67
CA ILE A 69 -5.18 -9.98 -13.86
C ILE A 69 -5.13 -8.45 -13.90
N GLY A 70 -4.03 -7.85 -14.39
CA GLY A 70 -4.00 -6.40 -14.61
C GLY A 70 -2.64 -5.80 -14.93
N LEU A 71 -2.65 -4.47 -15.06
CA LEU A 71 -1.52 -3.59 -15.33
C LEU A 71 -1.56 -2.42 -14.34
N GLN A 72 -0.52 -2.27 -13.55
CA GLN A 72 -0.31 -1.12 -12.69
C GLN A 72 0.58 -0.08 -13.37
N LEU A 73 0.34 1.20 -13.12
CA LEU A 73 1.14 2.28 -13.68
C LEU A 73 2.63 2.11 -13.38
N GLY A 74 2.96 1.80 -12.14
CA GLY A 74 4.32 1.66 -11.64
C GLY A 74 4.32 1.53 -10.12
N ASN A 75 5.44 1.05 -9.58
CA ASN A 75 5.63 0.92 -8.14
C ASN A 75 5.93 2.28 -7.50
N GLU A 76 5.14 2.66 -6.49
CA GLU A 76 5.37 3.80 -5.60
C GLU A 76 5.91 5.05 -6.31
N LEU A 77 5.23 5.45 -7.39
CA LEU A 77 5.70 6.53 -8.27
C LEU A 77 5.94 7.85 -7.53
N ASN A 78 5.28 8.03 -6.39
CA ASN A 78 5.45 9.19 -5.53
C ASN A 78 6.83 9.29 -4.85
N ASN A 79 7.65 8.23 -4.81
CA ASN A 79 9.05 8.33 -4.38
C ASN A 79 9.83 9.35 -5.23
N LEU A 80 9.42 9.55 -6.48
CA LEU A 80 10.12 10.43 -7.41
C LEU A 80 9.80 11.92 -7.19
N VAL A 81 8.88 12.27 -6.29
CA VAL A 81 8.44 13.66 -6.03
C VAL A 81 9.57 14.54 -5.51
N GLU A 82 10.47 14.00 -4.68
CA GLU A 82 11.60 14.78 -4.15
C GLU A 82 12.49 15.34 -5.27
N HIS A 83 12.73 14.54 -6.31
CA HIS A 83 13.51 14.93 -7.49
C HIS A 83 12.65 15.56 -8.60
N ASN A 84 11.33 15.46 -8.51
CA ASN A 84 10.38 15.95 -9.51
C ASN A 84 9.21 16.66 -8.82
N PRO A 85 9.42 17.86 -8.27
CA PRO A 85 8.36 18.60 -7.58
C PRO A 85 7.13 18.77 -8.46
N VAL A 86 5.96 18.55 -7.89
CA VAL A 86 4.69 18.49 -8.62
C VAL A 86 3.55 18.93 -7.70
N THR A 87 2.53 19.57 -8.25
CA THR A 87 1.32 19.96 -7.53
C THR A 87 0.26 18.85 -7.53
N VAL A 88 -0.73 18.94 -6.63
CA VAL A 88 -1.87 17.99 -6.60
C VAL A 88 -2.60 17.92 -7.95
N ALA A 89 -2.85 19.06 -8.60
CA ALA A 89 -3.54 19.11 -9.88
C ALA A 89 -2.75 18.45 -11.01
N GLU A 90 -1.41 18.59 -10.99
CA GLU A 90 -0.53 17.93 -11.95
C GLU A 90 -0.44 16.42 -11.70
N VAL A 91 -0.42 15.97 -10.44
CA VAL A 91 -0.53 14.54 -10.10
C VAL A 91 -1.85 13.96 -10.60
N ASP A 92 -2.97 14.66 -10.39
CA ASP A 92 -4.27 14.21 -10.88
C ASP A 92 -4.26 14.06 -12.41
N HIS A 93 -3.73 15.06 -13.12
CA HIS A 93 -3.60 14.99 -14.57
C HIS A 93 -2.68 13.85 -15.03
N TYR A 94 -1.55 13.67 -14.36
CA TYR A 94 -0.59 12.60 -14.63
C TYR A 94 -1.23 11.22 -14.47
N LEU A 95 -1.88 10.97 -13.33
CA LEU A 95 -2.55 9.70 -13.05
C LEU A 95 -3.69 9.44 -14.03
N ASP A 96 -4.54 10.43 -14.31
CA ASP A 96 -5.65 10.26 -15.26
C ASP A 96 -5.14 9.93 -16.68
N THR A 97 -4.06 10.58 -17.10
CA THR A 97 -3.43 10.34 -18.40
C THR A 97 -2.88 8.92 -18.50
N LEU A 98 -2.14 8.47 -17.49
CA LEU A 98 -1.50 7.16 -17.51
C LEU A 98 -2.50 6.02 -17.30
N LEU A 99 -3.52 6.19 -16.43
CA LEU A 99 -4.59 5.21 -16.25
C LEU A 99 -5.40 5.04 -17.54
N ALA A 100 -5.72 6.13 -18.23
CA ALA A 100 -6.40 6.07 -19.53
C ALA A 100 -5.54 5.32 -20.56
N ALA A 101 -4.23 5.59 -20.61
CA ALA A 101 -3.31 4.92 -21.52
C ALA A 101 -3.15 3.41 -21.22
N ALA A 102 -3.06 3.03 -19.94
CA ALA A 102 -3.01 1.64 -19.51
C ALA A 102 -4.31 0.90 -19.87
N ARG A 103 -5.47 1.53 -19.64
CA ARG A 103 -6.79 0.99 -20.04
C ARG A 103 -6.90 0.82 -21.55
N GLU A 104 -6.51 1.83 -22.33
CA GLU A 104 -6.49 1.78 -23.80
C GLU A 104 -5.62 0.62 -24.31
N GLY A 105 -4.45 0.41 -23.68
CA GLY A 105 -3.54 -0.68 -24.03
C GLY A 105 -4.11 -2.07 -23.71
N LEU A 106 -4.66 -2.23 -22.51
CA LEU A 106 -5.13 -3.52 -22.00
C LEU A 106 -6.47 -3.95 -22.65
N GLY A 107 -7.33 -2.98 -22.93
CA GLY A 107 -8.72 -3.19 -23.36
C GLY A 107 -9.72 -3.10 -22.21
N ASP A 108 -10.94 -2.67 -22.52
CA ASP A 108 -12.02 -2.57 -21.54
C ASP A 108 -12.42 -3.95 -21.02
N GLY A 109 -12.52 -4.08 -19.69
CA GLY A 109 -12.96 -5.30 -19.02
C GLY A 109 -11.97 -6.47 -19.05
N VAL A 110 -10.75 -6.29 -19.57
CA VAL A 110 -9.75 -7.37 -19.67
C VAL A 110 -9.04 -7.64 -18.33
N GLY A 111 -8.79 -6.62 -17.53
CA GLY A 111 -8.11 -6.75 -16.24
C GLY A 111 -8.06 -5.44 -15.47
N LEU A 112 -7.46 -5.49 -14.28
CA LEU A 112 -7.32 -4.34 -13.40
C LEU A 112 -6.35 -3.31 -13.99
N VAL A 113 -6.66 -2.03 -13.81
CA VAL A 113 -5.74 -0.90 -14.03
C VAL A 113 -5.63 -0.12 -12.72
N THR A 114 -4.45 -0.18 -12.11
CA THR A 114 -4.17 0.39 -10.79
C THR A 114 -2.98 1.34 -10.84
N HIS A 115 -2.80 2.11 -9.78
CA HIS A 115 -1.59 2.86 -9.50
C HIS A 115 -1.22 2.61 -8.03
N SER A 116 0.04 2.83 -7.66
CA SER A 116 0.46 2.73 -6.26
C SER A 116 1.30 3.94 -5.84
N ALA A 117 1.19 4.23 -4.56
CA ALA A 117 1.96 5.25 -3.86
C ALA A 117 2.35 4.70 -2.49
N TYR A 118 3.58 4.97 -2.05
CA TYR A 118 3.97 4.68 -0.67
C TYR A 118 3.22 5.60 0.30
N ASP A 119 3.31 5.31 1.58
CA ASP A 119 2.41 5.84 2.60
C ASP A 119 2.44 7.35 2.89
N ALA A 120 3.38 8.12 2.32
CA ALA A 120 3.30 9.58 2.33
C ALA A 120 2.00 10.10 1.68
N ALA A 121 1.37 9.34 0.78
CA ALA A 121 0.06 9.68 0.25
C ALA A 121 -1.01 9.78 1.35
N TRP A 122 -0.89 8.98 2.42
CA TRP A 122 -1.86 8.89 3.51
C TRP A 122 -1.52 9.81 4.68
N TYR A 123 -0.24 9.93 5.03
CA TYR A 123 0.20 10.58 6.26
C TYR A 123 1.21 11.73 6.07
N GLY A 124 1.71 11.94 4.86
CA GLY A 124 2.63 13.04 4.56
C GLY A 124 1.86 14.35 4.41
N ASP A 125 2.08 15.30 5.31
CA ASP A 125 1.47 16.63 5.21
C ASP A 125 1.81 17.28 3.86
N ASP A 126 0.79 17.83 3.19
CA ASP A 126 0.90 18.53 1.90
C ASP A 126 1.54 17.75 0.73
N HIS A 127 1.85 16.46 0.91
CA HIS A 127 2.32 15.57 -0.15
C HIS A 127 1.36 15.56 -1.37
N PRO A 128 1.83 15.74 -2.61
CA PRO A 128 0.97 16.01 -3.77
C PRO A 128 0.19 14.79 -4.27
N PHE A 129 0.67 13.57 -4.01
CA PHE A 129 -0.18 12.38 -4.08
C PHE A 129 -1.08 12.36 -2.85
N THR A 130 -2.39 12.41 -3.08
CA THR A 130 -3.40 12.55 -2.03
C THR A 130 -4.07 11.21 -1.69
N PRO A 131 -4.67 11.10 -0.49
CA PRO A 131 -5.53 9.96 -0.16
C PRO A 131 -6.69 9.82 -1.15
N GLU A 132 -7.25 10.93 -1.63
CA GLU A 132 -8.33 10.94 -2.61
C GLU A 132 -7.90 10.37 -3.96
N ALA A 133 -6.74 10.76 -4.48
CA ALA A 133 -6.23 10.20 -5.73
C ALA A 133 -6.02 8.69 -5.61
N SER A 134 -5.45 8.25 -4.49
CA SER A 134 -5.20 6.83 -4.16
C SER A 134 -6.52 6.04 -4.03
N ALA A 135 -7.49 6.58 -3.31
CA ALA A 135 -8.73 5.90 -2.99
C ALA A 135 -9.84 6.02 -4.05
N ARG A 136 -9.62 6.77 -5.15
CA ARG A 136 -10.67 7.05 -6.15
C ARG A 136 -10.27 6.75 -7.58
N LYS A 137 -8.98 6.77 -7.93
CA LYS A 137 -8.49 6.54 -9.29
C LYS A 137 -8.05 5.08 -9.49
N GLY A 138 -8.24 4.54 -10.68
CA GLY A 138 -8.02 3.11 -10.97
C GLY A 138 -9.13 2.20 -10.43
N ASP A 139 -9.02 0.90 -10.66
CA ASP A 139 -10.13 -0.05 -10.36
C ASP A 139 -10.26 -0.41 -8.88
N LEU A 140 -9.16 -0.39 -8.12
CA LEU A 140 -9.12 -0.63 -6.68
C LEU A 140 -8.03 0.22 -6.02
N THR A 141 -8.12 0.40 -4.70
CA THR A 141 -7.08 1.13 -3.95
C THR A 141 -5.93 0.19 -3.61
N THR A 142 -4.69 0.61 -3.80
CA THR A 142 -3.50 -0.12 -3.31
C THR A 142 -2.96 0.57 -2.06
N VAL A 143 -2.44 -0.23 -1.11
CA VAL A 143 -1.75 0.26 0.09
C VAL A 143 -0.50 -0.57 0.35
N HIS A 144 0.59 0.11 0.75
CA HIS A 144 1.90 -0.48 1.04
C HIS A 144 2.27 -0.27 2.52
N PRO A 145 1.57 -0.92 3.48
CA PRO A 145 1.82 -0.77 4.91
C PRO A 145 3.17 -1.36 5.32
N TRP A 146 4.19 -0.51 5.33
CA TRP A 146 5.54 -0.84 5.76
C TRP A 146 5.77 -0.49 7.22
N VAL A 147 6.22 -1.47 8.00
CA VAL A 147 6.42 -1.31 9.45
C VAL A 147 7.61 -0.41 9.81
N PHE A 148 8.46 -0.05 8.86
CA PHE A 148 9.52 0.95 9.06
C PHE A 148 9.02 2.39 8.80
N SER A 149 7.90 2.56 8.11
CA SER A 149 7.31 3.87 7.85
C SER A 149 6.79 4.52 9.12
N GLY A 150 6.95 5.84 9.21
CA GLY A 150 6.65 6.60 10.44
C GLY A 150 7.40 6.07 11.68
N ASP A 151 8.49 5.33 11.48
CA ASP A 151 9.26 4.64 12.53
C ASP A 151 8.43 3.61 13.34
N CYS A 152 7.35 3.06 12.77
CA CYS A 152 6.35 2.26 13.51
C CYS A 152 6.98 1.10 14.33
N ALA A 153 7.70 0.19 13.70
CA ALA A 153 8.28 -0.97 14.37
C ALA A 153 9.31 -0.61 15.43
N ARG A 154 10.13 0.41 15.19
CA ARG A 154 11.13 0.87 16.18
C ARG A 154 10.45 1.56 17.36
N ARG A 155 9.41 2.35 17.08
CA ARG A 155 8.65 3.13 18.07
C ARG A 155 7.84 2.25 19.02
N TYR A 156 7.15 1.23 18.51
CA TYR A 156 6.23 0.41 19.30
C TYR A 156 6.77 -0.99 19.63
N GLY A 157 7.75 -1.47 18.87
CA GLY A 157 8.26 -2.83 18.94
C GLY A 157 7.50 -3.80 18.01
N PRO A 158 8.18 -4.83 17.48
CA PRO A 158 7.67 -5.72 16.43
C PRO A 158 6.42 -6.53 16.81
N ARG A 159 6.17 -6.71 18.11
CA ARG A 159 5.03 -7.49 18.64
C ARG A 159 3.84 -6.62 19.06
N SER A 160 3.96 -5.31 18.92
CA SER A 160 2.93 -4.36 19.33
C SER A 160 1.64 -4.48 18.48
N PRO A 161 0.48 -4.07 19.03
CA PRO A 161 -0.74 -3.92 18.25
C PRO A 161 -0.56 -3.00 17.04
N GLN A 162 0.13 -1.87 17.20
CA GLN A 162 0.40 -0.90 16.13
C GLN A 162 1.04 -1.55 14.90
N VAL A 163 2.07 -2.37 15.13
CA VAL A 163 2.78 -3.09 14.07
C VAL A 163 1.93 -4.21 13.46
N ARG A 164 1.26 -5.01 14.30
CA ARG A 164 0.46 -6.17 13.84
C ARG A 164 -0.83 -5.78 13.13
N HIS A 165 -1.37 -4.60 13.39
CA HIS A 165 -2.59 -4.08 12.77
C HIS A 165 -2.31 -3.07 11.66
N LEU A 166 -1.06 -2.82 11.27
CA LEU A 166 -0.75 -1.76 10.30
C LEU A 166 -1.42 -1.97 8.93
N ALA A 167 -1.47 -3.21 8.44
CA ALA A 167 -2.15 -3.52 7.19
C ALA A 167 -3.69 -3.42 7.29
N GLU A 168 -4.27 -3.80 8.44
CA GLU A 168 -5.69 -3.57 8.74
C GLU A 168 -5.99 -2.07 8.76
N TYR A 169 -5.15 -1.29 9.44
CA TYR A 169 -5.27 0.16 9.55
C TYR A 169 -5.20 0.84 8.19
N GLY A 170 -4.19 0.53 7.37
CA GLY A 170 -4.06 1.07 6.02
C GLY A 170 -5.26 0.74 5.13
N THR A 171 -5.83 -0.47 5.30
CA THR A 171 -7.04 -0.88 4.58
C THR A 171 -8.26 -0.04 4.97
N GLU A 172 -8.53 0.12 6.26
CA GLU A 172 -9.65 0.91 6.76
C GLU A 172 -9.51 2.40 6.43
N LEU A 173 -8.27 2.91 6.42
CA LEU A 173 -8.00 4.30 6.07
C LEU A 173 -8.27 4.55 4.58
N ALA A 174 -7.79 3.65 3.71
CA ALA A 174 -8.07 3.71 2.29
C ALA A 174 -9.58 3.70 1.99
N GLU A 175 -10.36 2.89 2.74
CA GLU A 175 -11.81 2.84 2.62
C GLU A 175 -12.47 4.18 2.98
N ALA A 176 -11.96 4.90 3.98
CA ALA A 176 -12.53 6.18 4.42
C ALA A 176 -12.51 7.25 3.31
N TYR A 177 -11.48 7.25 2.45
CA TYR A 177 -11.33 8.21 1.35
C TYR A 177 -12.03 7.79 0.04
N ALA A 178 -12.46 6.53 -0.06
CA ALA A 178 -13.17 6.02 -1.23
C ALA A 178 -14.54 6.70 -1.36
N VAL A 179 -15.02 6.93 -2.59
CA VAL A 179 -16.37 7.48 -2.82
C VAL A 179 -17.45 6.41 -2.59
N GLY A 180 -17.26 5.22 -3.17
CA GLY A 180 -18.18 4.11 -3.02
C GLY A 180 -17.82 3.21 -1.83
N PRO A 181 -18.80 2.76 -1.02
CA PRO A 181 -18.55 1.90 0.14
C PRO A 181 -18.06 0.50 -0.24
N ALA A 182 -18.19 0.13 -1.52
CA ALA A 182 -17.83 -1.18 -2.05
C ALA A 182 -16.48 -1.20 -2.81
N ARG A 183 -15.70 -0.10 -2.82
CA ARG A 183 -14.40 -0.09 -3.49
C ARG A 183 -13.42 -1.07 -2.80
N PRO A 184 -12.82 -2.02 -3.53
CA PRO A 184 -11.86 -2.94 -2.93
C PRO A 184 -10.54 -2.25 -2.60
N VAL A 185 -9.81 -2.81 -1.63
CA VAL A 185 -8.47 -2.38 -1.22
C VAL A 185 -7.53 -3.58 -1.27
N TRP A 186 -6.40 -3.41 -1.96
CA TRP A 186 -5.34 -4.39 -2.04
C TRP A 186 -4.18 -3.94 -1.15
N VAL A 187 -3.84 -4.75 -0.15
CA VAL A 187 -2.54 -4.66 0.52
C VAL A 187 -1.51 -5.21 -0.45
N GLN A 188 -1.04 -4.34 -1.35
CA GLN A 188 -0.20 -4.73 -2.48
C GLN A 188 1.24 -4.98 -2.06
N GLU A 189 1.68 -4.37 -0.95
CA GLU A 189 2.97 -4.69 -0.35
C GLU A 189 2.88 -4.67 1.17
N THR A 190 3.44 -5.71 1.78
CA THR A 190 3.77 -5.74 3.20
C THR A 190 4.80 -6.83 3.44
N GLY A 191 5.67 -6.67 4.42
CA GLY A 191 6.76 -7.60 4.68
C GLY A 191 7.26 -7.54 6.12
N ALA A 192 8.20 -8.42 6.44
CA ALA A 192 8.83 -8.53 7.76
C ALA A 192 10.35 -8.24 7.69
N PRO A 193 10.75 -6.98 7.42
CA PRO A 193 12.15 -6.63 7.25
C PRO A 193 12.94 -6.73 8.55
N GLU A 194 14.11 -7.36 8.52
CA GLU A 194 15.10 -7.17 9.58
C GLU A 194 15.74 -5.77 9.45
N PRO A 195 16.16 -5.11 10.54
CA PRO A 195 16.05 -5.53 11.94
C PRO A 195 14.70 -5.17 12.59
N HIS A 196 13.77 -4.56 11.84
CA HIS A 196 12.50 -4.05 12.37
C HIS A 196 11.60 -5.16 12.93
N VAL A 197 11.53 -6.29 12.21
CA VAL A 197 10.91 -7.53 12.65
C VAL A 197 11.99 -8.61 12.67
N PRO A 198 12.48 -9.03 13.86
CA PRO A 198 13.50 -10.08 13.94
C PRO A 198 13.05 -11.37 13.25
N ALA A 199 13.98 -12.11 12.63
CA ALA A 199 13.66 -13.35 11.92
C ALA A 199 12.84 -14.37 12.74
N ALA A 200 13.06 -14.44 14.05
CA ALA A 200 12.32 -15.31 14.97
C ALA A 200 10.85 -14.89 15.16
N ASP A 201 10.54 -13.59 15.00
CA ASP A 201 9.20 -13.02 15.15
C ASP A 201 8.44 -12.97 13.81
N ALA A 202 9.15 -13.08 12.69
CA ALA A 202 8.61 -12.94 11.34
C ALA A 202 7.44 -13.90 11.03
N PRO A 203 7.45 -15.19 11.45
CA PRO A 203 6.30 -16.09 11.28
C PRO A 203 5.03 -15.61 11.97
N ASP A 204 5.13 -15.18 13.23
CA ASP A 204 4.00 -14.70 14.02
C ASP A 204 3.50 -13.35 13.52
N PHE A 205 4.42 -12.48 13.08
CA PHE A 205 4.07 -11.23 12.42
C PHE A 205 3.26 -11.48 11.15
N ALA A 206 3.73 -12.34 10.23
CA ALA A 206 3.00 -12.65 9.00
C ALA A 206 1.60 -13.21 9.27
N ARG A 207 1.48 -14.15 10.22
CA ARG A 207 0.18 -14.71 10.64
C ARG A 207 -0.75 -13.61 11.15
N ALA A 208 -0.28 -12.74 12.04
CA ALA A 208 -1.08 -11.65 12.60
C ALA A 208 -1.52 -10.66 11.51
N THR A 209 -0.58 -10.20 10.67
CA THR A 209 -0.86 -9.26 9.57
C THR A 209 -1.94 -9.79 8.64
N LEU A 210 -1.84 -11.06 8.20
CA LEU A 210 -2.84 -11.67 7.32
C LEU A 210 -4.20 -11.84 7.99
N LEU A 211 -4.25 -12.33 9.23
CA LEU A 211 -5.52 -12.52 9.95
C LEU A 211 -6.23 -11.19 10.22
N ASN A 212 -5.47 -10.15 10.57
CA ASN A 212 -6.00 -8.81 10.84
C ASN A 212 -6.48 -8.13 9.55
N ALA A 213 -5.69 -8.16 8.47
CA ALA A 213 -6.11 -7.61 7.18
C ALA A 213 -7.33 -8.33 6.63
N ALA A 214 -7.39 -9.67 6.73
CA ALA A 214 -8.54 -10.48 6.30
C ALA A 214 -9.81 -10.25 7.13
N ASP A 215 -9.73 -9.42 8.16
CA ASP A 215 -10.87 -8.97 8.95
C ASP A 215 -11.45 -7.62 8.45
N CYS A 216 -10.94 -7.08 7.34
CA CYS A 216 -11.50 -5.95 6.60
C CYS A 216 -12.40 -6.46 5.47
N ALA A 217 -13.64 -5.97 5.40
CA ALA A 217 -14.62 -6.43 4.41
C ALA A 217 -14.21 -6.09 2.97
N GLN A 218 -13.51 -4.96 2.80
CA GLN A 218 -13.08 -4.44 1.51
C GLN A 218 -11.73 -4.99 1.03
N LEU A 219 -11.08 -5.89 1.79
CA LEU A 219 -9.82 -6.47 1.38
C LEU A 219 -10.01 -7.32 0.11
N TRP A 220 -9.34 -6.91 -0.97
CA TRP A 220 -9.26 -7.66 -2.23
C TRP A 220 -8.22 -8.79 -2.13
N GLY A 221 -7.07 -8.50 -1.53
CA GLY A 221 -5.97 -9.45 -1.38
C GLY A 221 -4.79 -8.87 -0.61
N VAL A 222 -3.83 -9.74 -0.31
CA VAL A 222 -2.52 -9.37 0.24
C VAL A 222 -1.44 -9.95 -0.66
N THR A 223 -0.50 -9.11 -1.08
CA THR A 223 0.72 -9.53 -1.78
C THR A 223 1.91 -9.30 -0.86
N TRP A 224 2.63 -10.39 -0.58
CA TRP A 224 3.75 -10.36 0.35
C TRP A 224 5.03 -9.91 -0.34
N TRP A 225 5.72 -8.95 0.26
CA TRP A 225 7.03 -8.51 -0.17
C TRP A 225 8.12 -9.21 0.66
N CYS A 226 9.00 -10.03 0.07
CA CYS A 226 9.04 -10.43 -1.34
C CYS A 226 9.24 -11.94 -1.49
N SER A 227 9.38 -12.42 -2.73
CA SER A 227 9.54 -13.86 -2.97
C SER A 227 10.88 -14.37 -2.45
N HIS A 228 12.00 -13.73 -2.80
CA HIS A 228 13.35 -14.21 -2.52
C HIS A 228 14.22 -13.12 -1.92
N ASP A 229 15.10 -13.50 -0.99
CA ASP A 229 16.15 -12.62 -0.46
C ASP A 229 17.06 -12.12 -1.59
N VAL A 230 17.47 -10.86 -1.51
CA VAL A 230 18.50 -10.30 -2.41
C VAL A 230 19.84 -10.99 -2.11
N ASP A 231 20.56 -11.40 -3.15
CA ASP A 231 21.91 -11.94 -2.99
C ASP A 231 22.85 -10.85 -2.46
N ARG A 232 23.58 -11.14 -1.38
CA ARG A 232 24.56 -10.23 -0.77
C ARG A 232 25.77 -9.94 -1.65
N ALA A 233 25.93 -10.63 -2.78
CA ALA A 233 26.86 -10.24 -3.83
C ALA A 233 26.47 -8.92 -4.53
N LEU A 234 25.20 -8.53 -4.48
CA LEU A 234 24.71 -7.23 -4.97
C LEU A 234 24.91 -6.19 -3.86
N ALA A 235 25.63 -5.11 -4.15
CA ALA A 235 25.95 -4.06 -3.18
C ALA A 235 24.88 -2.97 -3.11
N ASP A 236 25.04 -2.08 -2.13
CA ASP A 236 24.34 -0.79 -1.99
C ASP A 236 22.85 -0.82 -1.67
N PHE A 237 22.27 -2.01 -1.40
CA PHE A 237 20.93 -2.09 -0.83
C PHE A 237 20.96 -1.72 0.67
N PRO A 238 19.91 -1.05 1.19
CA PRO A 238 19.65 -1.00 2.62
C PRO A 238 19.63 -2.41 3.22
N GLU A 239 20.20 -2.57 4.42
CA GLU A 239 20.39 -3.90 5.03
C GLU A 239 19.08 -4.71 5.11
N LEU A 240 17.94 -4.04 5.28
CA LEU A 240 16.64 -4.67 5.36
C LEU A 240 16.23 -5.43 4.09
N GLU A 241 16.67 -4.98 2.92
CA GLU A 241 16.25 -5.53 1.62
C GLU A 241 16.79 -6.95 1.39
N TYR A 242 17.95 -7.27 1.98
CA TYR A 242 18.58 -8.59 1.84
C TYR A 242 17.82 -9.72 2.53
N THR A 243 16.83 -9.42 3.38
CA THR A 243 16.20 -10.41 4.27
C THR A 243 14.68 -10.47 4.15
N LEU A 244 14.08 -9.74 3.20
CA LEU A 244 12.63 -9.63 3.01
C LEU A 244 11.98 -10.87 2.38
N GLY A 245 12.76 -11.75 1.76
CA GLY A 245 12.27 -12.89 1.02
C GLY A 245 11.54 -13.92 1.88
N LEU A 246 10.51 -14.54 1.30
CA LEU A 246 9.93 -15.79 1.81
C LEU A 246 10.91 -16.96 1.64
N PHE A 247 11.70 -16.94 0.58
CA PHE A 247 12.79 -17.86 0.32
C PHE A 247 14.12 -17.12 0.46
N ASP A 248 15.17 -17.83 0.86
CA ASP A 248 16.52 -17.27 0.81
C ASP A 248 17.03 -17.16 -0.65
N SER A 249 18.20 -16.56 -0.84
CA SER A 249 18.79 -16.34 -2.18
C SER A 249 19.15 -17.63 -2.92
N ALA A 250 19.18 -18.78 -2.22
CA ALA A 250 19.38 -20.10 -2.80
C ALA A 250 18.05 -20.84 -3.08
N GLY A 251 16.90 -20.19 -2.84
CA GLY A 251 15.57 -20.75 -3.06
C GLY A 251 15.07 -21.67 -1.95
N ARG A 252 15.70 -21.67 -0.76
CA ARG A 252 15.22 -22.47 0.38
C ARG A 252 14.14 -21.69 1.15
N PRO A 253 13.00 -22.31 1.50
CA PRO A 253 11.94 -21.62 2.22
C PRO A 253 12.40 -21.24 3.64
N LYS A 254 12.08 -20.01 4.06
CA LYS A 254 12.28 -19.54 5.43
C LYS A 254 11.06 -19.88 6.30
N PRO A 255 11.16 -19.86 7.64
CA PRO A 255 10.03 -20.13 8.53
C PRO A 255 8.78 -19.28 8.24
N ILE A 256 8.97 -18.03 7.80
CA ILE A 256 7.86 -17.13 7.43
C ILE A 256 7.06 -17.64 6.22
N ALA A 257 7.70 -18.31 5.25
CA ALA A 257 7.00 -18.89 4.10
C ALA A 257 5.99 -19.96 4.53
N HIS A 258 6.38 -20.81 5.48
CA HIS A 258 5.48 -21.83 6.03
C HIS A 258 4.31 -21.20 6.79
N ALA A 259 4.58 -20.22 7.66
CA ALA A 259 3.53 -19.51 8.40
C ALA A 259 2.54 -18.78 7.47
N LEU A 260 3.05 -18.16 6.40
CA LEU A 260 2.23 -17.53 5.38
C LEU A 260 1.34 -18.56 4.67
N ALA A 261 1.93 -19.67 4.19
CA ALA A 261 1.20 -20.72 3.49
C ALA A 261 0.09 -21.35 4.35
N GLU A 262 0.39 -21.66 5.61
CA GLU A 262 -0.58 -22.18 6.58
C GLU A 262 -1.73 -21.19 6.82
N THR A 263 -1.41 -19.91 7.00
CA THR A 263 -2.40 -18.86 7.26
C THR A 263 -3.31 -18.64 6.04
N VAL A 264 -2.74 -18.64 4.83
CA VAL A 264 -3.52 -18.58 3.58
C VAL A 264 -4.45 -19.78 3.46
N ALA A 265 -3.97 -21.00 3.77
CA ALA A 265 -4.80 -22.20 3.74
C ALA A 265 -5.97 -22.12 4.74
N GLN A 266 -5.73 -21.59 5.94
CA GLN A 266 -6.76 -21.33 6.94
C GLN A 266 -7.79 -20.31 6.43
N LEU A 267 -7.34 -19.21 5.83
CA LEU A 267 -8.21 -18.13 5.36
C LEU A 267 -9.08 -18.52 4.17
N ARG A 268 -8.63 -19.43 3.29
CA ARG A 268 -9.44 -19.95 2.17
C ARG A 268 -10.74 -20.63 2.62
N GLY A 269 -10.83 -21.11 3.86
CA GLY A 269 -12.04 -21.69 4.44
C GLY A 269 -13.02 -20.68 5.06
N ARG A 270 -12.63 -19.40 5.20
CA ARG A 270 -13.44 -18.36 5.83
C ARG A 270 -14.47 -17.82 4.83
N ARG A 271 -15.74 -17.68 5.27
CA ARG A 271 -16.86 -17.30 4.39
C ARG A 271 -17.37 -15.88 4.58
N THR A 272 -17.23 -15.29 5.76
CA THR A 272 -17.80 -13.98 6.06
C THR A 272 -16.86 -13.15 6.93
N VAL A 273 -16.76 -11.87 6.59
CA VAL A 273 -16.11 -10.84 7.42
C VAL A 273 -17.22 -10.05 8.12
N PRO A 274 -17.24 -9.99 9.46
CA PRO A 274 -18.27 -9.22 10.16
C PRO A 274 -18.15 -7.73 9.87
N VAL A 275 -19.29 -7.06 9.65
CA VAL A 275 -19.36 -5.61 9.47
C VAL A 275 -18.77 -4.88 10.67
N ARG A 276 -18.11 -3.75 10.43
CA ARG A 276 -17.62 -2.84 11.48
C ARG A 276 -18.72 -1.84 11.81
N GLU A 277 -19.43 -2.06 12.91
CA GLU A 277 -20.56 -1.22 13.32
C GLU A 277 -20.14 0.07 14.04
N THR A 278 -18.90 0.14 14.53
CA THR A 278 -18.34 1.34 15.18
C THR A 278 -17.30 1.97 14.25
N ALA A 279 -17.27 3.29 14.12
CA ALA A 279 -16.24 4.00 13.38
C ALA A 279 -15.59 5.12 14.22
N LEU A 280 -14.29 5.30 14.02
CA LEU A 280 -13.53 6.44 14.54
C LEU A 280 -13.53 7.55 13.49
N VAL A 281 -13.89 8.76 13.90
CA VAL A 281 -13.95 9.93 13.02
C VAL A 281 -12.55 10.52 12.83
N LEU A 282 -12.06 10.52 11.59
CA LEU A 282 -10.84 11.18 11.17
C LEU A 282 -11.14 12.62 10.76
N ASP A 283 -10.59 13.57 11.51
CA ASP A 283 -10.61 14.99 11.17
C ASP A 283 -9.18 15.44 10.85
N CYS A 284 -8.86 15.50 9.55
CA CYS A 284 -7.58 16.00 9.08
C CYS A 284 -7.76 16.80 7.79
N THR A 285 -6.85 17.76 7.57
CA THR A 285 -6.70 18.51 6.33
C THR A 285 -5.45 18.02 5.60
N PRO A 286 -5.18 18.47 4.36
CA PRO A 286 -3.93 18.13 3.67
C PRO A 286 -2.68 18.41 4.49
N ALA A 287 -2.68 19.48 5.30
CA ALA A 287 -1.59 19.94 6.15
C ALA A 287 -1.52 19.27 7.53
N THR A 288 -2.43 18.33 7.84
CA THR A 288 -2.46 17.61 9.12
C THR A 288 -2.63 16.10 8.97
N ARG A 289 -2.30 15.54 7.79
CA ARG A 289 -2.33 14.10 7.53
C ARG A 289 -1.41 13.31 8.46
N ALA A 290 -0.36 13.92 9.00
CA ALA A 290 0.55 13.29 9.96
C ALA A 290 -0.15 12.74 11.21
N VAL A 291 -1.36 13.23 11.57
CA VAL A 291 -2.14 12.67 12.69
C VAL A 291 -2.56 11.22 12.47
N SER A 292 -2.63 10.78 11.21
CA SER A 292 -3.02 9.44 10.81
C SER A 292 -1.83 8.48 10.67
N GLY A 293 -0.59 8.99 10.66
CA GLY A 293 0.60 8.14 10.61
C GLY A 293 0.95 7.53 11.97
N PRO A 294 1.84 6.53 12.02
CA PRO A 294 2.43 6.04 13.26
C PRO A 294 2.97 7.21 14.12
N GLY A 295 2.52 7.28 15.37
CA GLY A 295 2.82 8.35 16.33
C GLY A 295 1.82 9.50 16.33
N GLY A 296 0.98 9.60 15.31
CA GLY A 296 -0.11 10.55 15.20
C GLY A 296 -1.29 10.22 16.12
N ALA A 297 -1.97 11.26 16.60
CA ALA A 297 -3.03 11.11 17.59
C ALA A 297 -4.21 10.24 17.12
N PHE A 298 -4.54 10.29 15.83
CA PHE A 298 -5.60 9.46 15.26
C PHE A 298 -5.17 7.98 15.18
N PHE A 299 -3.93 7.72 14.74
CA PHE A 299 -3.37 6.36 14.72
C PHE A 299 -3.34 5.71 16.12
N GLU A 300 -2.92 6.45 17.14
CA GLU A 300 -2.95 5.99 18.54
C GLU A 300 -4.37 5.66 19.00
N ALA A 301 -5.34 6.53 18.71
CA ALA A 301 -6.73 6.32 19.08
C ALA A 301 -7.32 5.07 18.42
N TRP A 302 -7.06 4.87 17.12
CA TRP A 302 -7.53 3.71 16.38
C TRP A 302 -6.92 2.40 16.90
N THR A 303 -5.60 2.39 17.13
CA THR A 303 -4.90 1.19 17.60
C THR A 303 -5.22 0.86 19.06
N SER A 304 -5.47 1.86 19.92
CA SER A 304 -5.98 1.66 21.28
C SER A 304 -7.36 1.01 21.31
N LEU A 305 -8.26 1.44 20.41
CA LEU A 305 -9.57 0.79 20.24
C LEU A 305 -9.41 -0.67 19.79
N ARG A 306 -8.53 -0.98 18.81
CA ARG A 306 -8.23 -2.38 18.45
C ARG A 306 -7.68 -3.18 19.62
N ALA A 307 -6.76 -2.63 20.40
CA ALA A 307 -6.15 -3.30 21.55
C ALA A 307 -7.16 -3.65 22.66
N THR A 308 -8.26 -2.90 22.76
CA THR A 308 -9.37 -3.18 23.69
C THR A 308 -10.48 -4.05 23.09
N GLY A 309 -10.30 -4.52 21.85
CA GLY A 309 -11.21 -5.46 21.17
C GLY A 309 -12.25 -4.80 20.26
N VAL A 310 -12.37 -3.47 20.26
CA VAL A 310 -13.24 -2.74 19.32
C VAL A 310 -12.70 -2.91 17.91
N ARG A 311 -13.55 -3.07 16.89
CA ARG A 311 -13.16 -3.17 15.47
C ARG A 311 -13.55 -1.89 14.72
N PRO A 312 -12.89 -0.74 14.97
CA PRO A 312 -13.34 0.51 14.39
C PRO A 312 -13.09 0.54 12.89
N ALA A 313 -14.11 0.93 12.13
CA ALA A 313 -13.92 1.51 10.80
C ALA A 313 -13.38 2.95 10.91
N ILE A 314 -13.00 3.54 9.79
CA ILE A 314 -12.62 4.96 9.72
C ILE A 314 -13.63 5.72 8.87
N VAL A 315 -14.09 6.88 9.37
CA VAL A 315 -14.99 7.80 8.66
C VAL A 315 -14.39 9.20 8.68
N LEU A 316 -14.34 9.87 7.54
CA LEU A 316 -13.91 11.26 7.47
C LEU A 316 -14.91 12.18 8.18
N ALA A 317 -14.43 13.23 8.85
CA ALA A 317 -15.26 14.18 9.57
C ALA A 317 -16.37 14.81 8.71
N GLU A 318 -16.08 15.09 7.45
CA GLU A 318 -17.05 15.61 6.47
C GLU A 318 -18.21 14.64 6.18
N ARG A 319 -18.02 13.32 6.41
CA ARG A 319 -19.03 12.27 6.20
C ARG A 319 -19.66 11.77 7.50
N ALA A 320 -19.24 12.28 8.65
CA ALA A 320 -19.75 11.86 9.94
C ALA A 320 -21.24 12.22 10.16
N GLY A 321 -21.78 13.16 9.37
CA GLY A 321 -23.21 13.51 9.37
C GLY A 321 -24.01 12.93 8.20
N ASP A 322 -23.38 12.18 7.29
CA ASP A 322 -24.06 11.59 6.13
C ASP A 322 -24.68 10.24 6.51
N GLU A 323 -25.95 10.24 6.89
CA GLU A 323 -26.69 9.04 7.29
C GLU A 323 -26.70 7.96 6.20
N GLY A 324 -26.73 8.36 4.92
CA GLY A 324 -26.70 7.44 3.79
C GLY A 324 -25.35 6.73 3.67
N HIS A 325 -24.25 7.48 3.80
CA HIS A 325 -22.89 6.93 3.82
C HIS A 325 -22.68 5.96 4.99
N LEU A 326 -23.10 6.34 6.21
CA LEU A 326 -22.97 5.52 7.40
C LEU A 326 -23.78 4.23 7.30
N ALA A 327 -25.04 4.33 6.87
CA ALA A 327 -25.92 3.17 6.70
C ALA A 327 -25.40 2.21 5.62
N ALA A 328 -24.88 2.72 4.50
CA ALA A 328 -24.32 1.90 3.43
C ALA A 328 -23.08 1.11 3.86
N ARG A 329 -22.35 1.58 4.88
CA ARG A 329 -21.20 0.87 5.49
C ARG A 329 -21.57 0.09 6.75
N GLY A 330 -22.85 0.12 7.16
CA GLY A 330 -23.35 -0.56 8.36
C GLY A 330 -22.86 0.05 9.69
N ILE A 331 -22.43 1.31 9.66
CA ILE A 331 -21.93 2.02 10.83
C ILE A 331 -23.11 2.54 11.66
N ARG A 332 -23.08 2.24 12.97
CA ARG A 332 -24.11 2.57 13.96
C ARG A 332 -23.61 3.47 15.08
N GLU A 333 -22.31 3.46 15.35
CA GLU A 333 -21.70 4.24 16.41
C GLU A 333 -20.50 5.02 15.86
N LEU A 334 -20.42 6.30 16.22
CA LEU A 334 -19.29 7.17 15.90
C LEU A 334 -18.54 7.55 17.17
N ILE A 335 -17.24 7.31 17.17
CA ILE A 335 -16.31 7.76 18.21
C ILE A 335 -15.52 8.94 17.63
N ARG A 336 -15.36 10.01 18.41
CA ARG A 336 -14.45 11.10 18.08
C ARG A 336 -13.20 10.98 18.96
N PRO A 337 -11.98 11.11 18.42
CA PRO A 337 -10.77 11.19 19.23
C PRO A 337 -10.92 12.32 20.27
N SER A 338 -10.54 12.06 21.52
CA SER A 338 -10.50 13.10 22.56
C SER A 338 -9.55 14.22 22.12
N ALA A 339 -9.97 15.48 22.20
CA ALA A 339 -9.07 16.60 21.97
C ALA A 339 -8.04 16.70 23.13
N GLY A 340 -6.80 16.23 22.90
CA GLY A 340 -5.66 16.34 23.82
C GLY A 340 -5.16 14.97 24.33
N SER A 341 -3.86 14.63 24.33
CA SER A 341 -2.63 15.43 24.41
C SER A 341 -1.53 14.81 23.53
N PRO A 342 -0.53 15.58 23.06
CA PRO A 342 0.64 15.00 22.39
C PRO A 342 1.30 13.99 23.32
N SER A 343 1.49 12.75 22.83
CA SER A 343 2.31 11.77 23.53
C SER A 343 3.71 12.36 23.66
N THR A 344 4.13 12.62 24.90
CA THR A 344 5.50 13.06 25.18
C THR A 344 6.41 11.90 24.77
N PRO A 345 7.40 12.10 23.87
CA PRO A 345 8.33 11.02 23.56
C PRO A 345 9.05 10.62 24.86
N PRO A 346 9.33 9.32 25.06
CA PRO A 346 10.10 8.89 26.22
C PRO A 346 11.47 9.59 26.19
N PRO A 347 12.05 9.93 27.36
CA PRO A 347 13.35 10.57 27.39
C PRO A 347 14.38 9.65 26.71
N PRO A 348 15.36 10.20 25.98
CA PRO A 348 16.44 9.40 25.44
C PRO A 348 17.11 8.68 26.61
N HIS A 349 17.20 7.35 26.52
CA HIS A 349 17.99 6.56 27.44
C HIS A 349 19.44 7.09 27.38
N GLY A 350 19.84 7.80 28.44
CA GLY A 350 21.21 8.27 28.60
C GLY A 350 22.10 7.15 29.15
N GLY A 351 23.34 7.10 28.63
CA GLY A 351 24.48 6.40 29.23
C GLY A 351 24.82 5.08 28.59
#